data_AF-A0A7V9QB86-F1
#
_entry.id   AF-A0A7V9QB86-F1
#
_cell.length_a   1.000
_cell.length_b   1.000
_cell.length_c   1.000
_cell.angle_alpha   90.00
_cell.angle_beta   90.00
_cell.angle_gamma   90.00
#
_symmetry.space_group_name_H-M   'P 1'
#
loop_
_entity.id
_entity.type
_entity.pdbx_description
1 polymer ?
#
loop_
_entity_poly.entity_id
_entity_poly.type
_entity_poly.pdbx_seq_one_letter_code
_entity_poly.pdbx_strand_id
1 'polypeptide(L)'
;MRAIQIHTPLAVANALLESSTSVPNGRRWRFAEALPINTDLAAFAARPWMSWEDAPGGHRPMTLYERLSQRDVVMPMFRSAPREALRWPKAYCALEYPFQKYDSVLGPAFP
;
A
#
# COMPACT_ATOMS: atom_id res chain seq x y z
N MET A 1 5.63 -5.60 -21.80
CA MET A 1 4.55 -5.71 -20.80
C MET A 1 4.21 -4.33 -20.26
N ARG A 2 2.95 -4.06 -19.87
CA ARG A 2 2.39 -2.71 -19.69
C ARG A 2 2.38 -2.27 -18.22
N ALA A 3 2.99 -1.13 -17.92
CA ALA A 3 2.92 -0.48 -16.61
C ALA A 3 1.48 -0.09 -16.25
N ILE A 4 1.12 -0.17 -14.96
CA ILE A 4 -0.17 0.31 -14.44
C ILE A 4 -0.14 1.84 -14.41
N GLN A 5 -1.14 2.47 -15.02
CA GLN A 5 -1.28 3.91 -15.09
C GLN A 5 -2.65 4.37 -14.56
N ILE A 6 -2.65 5.26 -13.57
CA ILE A 6 -3.89 5.72 -12.90
C ILE A 6 -3.94 7.25 -12.91
N HIS A 7 -5.11 7.85 -13.16
CA HIS A 7 -5.36 9.31 -13.13
C HIS A 7 -6.22 9.72 -11.93
N THR A 8 -5.58 10.18 -10.84
CA THR A 8 -6.24 10.47 -9.55
C THR A 8 -5.35 11.36 -8.66
N PRO A 9 -5.88 12.09 -7.66
CA PRO A 9 -5.06 12.80 -6.68
C PRO A 9 -4.09 11.91 -5.92
N LEU A 10 -4.46 10.65 -5.65
CA LEU A 10 -3.62 9.65 -5.00
C LEU A 10 -3.96 8.24 -5.48
N ALA A 11 -2.93 7.43 -5.75
CA ALA A 11 -3.05 6.04 -6.15
C ALA A 11 -2.06 5.14 -5.39
N VAL A 12 -2.44 3.88 -5.21
CA VAL A 12 -1.60 2.82 -4.65
C VAL A 12 -1.81 1.53 -5.46
N ALA A 13 -0.76 0.72 -5.58
CA ALA A 13 -0.77 -0.60 -6.21
C ALA A 13 0.20 -1.54 -5.47
N ASN A 14 0.27 -2.82 -5.86
CA ASN A 14 1.15 -3.81 -5.21
C ASN A 14 2.64 -3.39 -5.19
N ALA A 15 3.14 -2.80 -6.27
CA ALA A 15 4.55 -2.44 -6.43
C ALA A 15 4.87 -1.03 -5.94
N LEU A 16 6.17 -0.72 -5.80
CA LEU A 16 6.65 0.61 -5.46
C LEU A 16 6.23 1.65 -6.51
N LEU A 17 6.02 2.88 -6.07
CA LEU A 17 5.82 4.00 -6.98
C LEU A 17 7.15 4.32 -7.69
N GLU A 18 7.18 4.26 -9.02
CA GLU A 18 8.34 4.70 -9.81
C GLU A 18 8.30 6.20 -10.08
N SER A 19 7.15 6.71 -10.51
CA SER A 19 6.99 8.11 -10.83
C SER A 19 5.54 8.55 -10.78
N SER A 20 5.34 9.85 -10.58
CA SER A 20 4.05 10.48 -10.81
C SER A 20 4.21 11.81 -11.56
N THR A 21 3.29 12.09 -12.47
CA THR A 21 3.35 13.28 -13.34
C THR A 21 1.98 13.93 -13.40
N SER A 22 1.93 15.26 -13.25
CA SER A 22 0.69 16.01 -13.46
C SER A 22 0.25 15.93 -14.92
N VAL A 23 -1.04 15.76 -15.14
CA VAL A 23 -1.71 15.79 -16.45
C VAL A 23 -2.91 16.74 -16.35
N PRO A 24 -3.48 17.24 -17.47
CA PRO A 24 -4.51 18.28 -17.42
C PRO A 24 -5.69 18.00 -16.46
N ASN A 25 -6.08 16.73 -16.31
CA ASN A 25 -7.23 16.32 -15.49
C ASN A 25 -6.85 15.44 -14.29
N GLY A 26 -5.62 15.55 -13.78
CA GLY A 26 -5.21 14.80 -12.58
C GLY A 26 -3.72 14.50 -12.52
N ARG A 27 -3.36 13.39 -11.89
CA ARG A 27 -1.99 12.92 -11.79
C ARG A 27 -1.89 11.50 -12.32
N ARG A 28 -0.94 11.28 -13.22
CA ARG A 28 -0.56 9.98 -13.75
C ARG A 28 0.41 9.31 -12.80
N TRP A 29 0.05 8.15 -12.27
CA TRP A 29 0.89 7.34 -11.39
C TRP A 29 1.45 6.15 -12.16
N ARG A 30 2.75 5.89 -12.03
CA ARG A 30 3.43 4.73 -12.63
C ARG A 30 4.14 3.94 -11.55
N PHE A 31 3.83 2.66 -11.46
CA PHE A 31 4.40 1.74 -10.48
C PHE A 31 5.43 0.82 -11.14
N ALA A 32 6.38 0.35 -10.34
CA ALA A 32 7.37 -0.64 -10.75
C ALA A 32 6.71 -1.95 -11.17
N GLU A 33 7.48 -2.79 -11.86
CA GLU A 33 7.05 -4.15 -12.11
C GLU A 33 6.85 -4.91 -10.78
N ALA A 34 5.66 -5.48 -10.60
CA ALA A 34 5.37 -6.29 -9.43
C ALA A 34 6.07 -7.65 -9.54
N LEU A 35 6.46 -8.22 -8.39
CA LEU A 35 6.85 -9.62 -8.35
C LEU A 35 5.71 -10.50 -8.89
N PRO A 36 6.01 -11.68 -9.46
CA PRO A 36 4.99 -12.60 -9.93
C PRO A 36 3.97 -12.93 -8.83
N ILE A 37 2.71 -12.60 -9.09
CA ILE A 37 1.57 -12.88 -8.23
C ILE A 37 0.43 -13.41 -9.08
N ASN A 38 -0.45 -14.20 -8.47
CA ASN A 38 -1.69 -14.60 -9.13
C ASN A 38 -2.54 -13.36 -9.43
N THR A 39 -3.35 -13.44 -10.48
CA THR A 39 -4.14 -12.30 -10.97
C THR A 39 -5.21 -11.83 -9.98
N ASP A 40 -5.67 -12.70 -9.09
CA ASP A 40 -6.60 -12.41 -7.99
C ASP A 40 -5.96 -11.58 -6.87
N LEU A 41 -4.62 -11.55 -6.79
CA LEU A 41 -3.86 -10.73 -5.84
C LEU A 41 -3.43 -9.38 -6.42
N ALA A 42 -3.62 -9.17 -7.73
CA ALA A 42 -3.35 -7.90 -8.37
C ALA A 42 -4.36 -6.86 -7.85
N ALA A 43 -3.85 -5.79 -7.25
CA ALA A 43 -4.65 -4.78 -6.59
C ALA A 43 -4.12 -3.38 -6.86
N PHE A 44 -5.05 -2.45 -7.09
CA PHE A 44 -4.79 -1.02 -7.09
C PHE A 44 -5.98 -0.27 -6.51
N ALA A 45 -5.72 0.90 -5.95
CA ALA A 45 -6.75 1.73 -5.34
C ALA A 45 -6.45 3.22 -5.62
N ALA A 46 -7.49 4.01 -5.83
CA ALA A 46 -7.36 5.38 -6.31
C ALA A 46 -8.47 6.27 -5.75
N ARG A 47 -8.18 7.04 -4.69
CA ARG A 47 -9.13 7.97 -4.05
C ARG A 47 -8.35 9.08 -3.34
N PRO A 48 -9.00 10.22 -2.98
CA PRO A 48 -8.37 11.28 -2.20
C PRO A 48 -8.25 10.90 -0.71
N TRP A 49 -7.56 9.80 -0.40
CA TRP A 49 -7.23 9.43 0.97
C TRP A 49 -6.11 10.32 1.52
N MET A 50 -6.02 10.37 2.85
CA MET A 50 -4.78 10.74 3.52
C MET A 50 -3.90 9.50 3.67
N SER A 51 -2.58 9.71 3.73
CA SER A 51 -1.59 8.66 3.91
C SER A 51 -0.80 8.88 5.20
N TRP A 52 -0.57 7.80 5.94
CA TRP A 52 0.27 7.82 7.13
C TRP A 52 1.29 6.70 7.01
N GLU A 53 2.55 7.09 6.93
CA GLU A 53 3.67 6.16 6.88
C GLU A 53 4.11 5.79 8.29
N ASP A 54 4.39 4.50 8.48
CA ASP A 54 5.04 3.96 9.66
C ASP A 54 6.35 3.28 9.23
N ALA A 55 7.42 4.07 9.14
CA ALA A 55 8.76 3.62 8.76
C ALA A 55 9.82 3.92 9.86
N PRO A 56 9.67 3.37 11.08
CA PRO A 56 10.74 3.43 12.08
C PRO A 56 11.97 2.71 11.52
N GLY A 57 13.13 3.35 11.72
CA GLY A 57 14.39 3.04 11.03
C GLY A 57 14.70 1.54 10.94
N GLY A 58 14.92 1.06 9.71
CA GLY A 58 15.32 -0.32 9.41
C GLY A 58 14.18 -1.27 9.03
N HIS A 59 12.91 -0.85 9.16
CA HIS A 59 11.76 -1.65 8.74
C HIS A 59 11.29 -1.30 7.33
N ARG A 60 10.65 -2.25 6.63
CA ARG A 60 10.04 -1.99 5.31
C ARG A 60 8.98 -0.89 5.43
N PRO A 61 8.82 -0.03 4.42
CA PRO A 61 7.76 0.98 4.40
C PRO A 61 6.39 0.35 4.57
N MET A 62 5.61 0.88 5.53
CA MET A 62 4.21 0.54 5.72
C MET A 62 3.36 1.80 5.65
N THR A 63 2.31 1.80 4.82
CA THR A 63 1.45 2.98 4.65
C THR A 63 -0.01 2.64 4.89
N LEU A 64 -0.67 3.43 5.72
CA LEU A 64 -2.12 3.42 5.87
C LEU A 64 -2.73 4.49 4.96
N TYR A 65 -3.71 4.12 4.14
CA TYR A 65 -4.53 5.02 3.33
C TYR A 65 -5.98 4.97 3.81
N GLU A 66 -6.45 6.06 4.42
CA GLU A 66 -7.79 6.16 4.98
C GLU A 66 -8.32 7.60 5.03
N ARG A 67 -9.54 7.77 5.56
CA ARG A 67 -10.17 9.08 5.72
C ARG A 67 -9.70 9.67 7.04
N LEU A 68 -9.35 10.96 7.06
CA LEU A 68 -8.90 11.65 8.28
C LEU A 68 -9.79 11.41 9.52
N SER A 69 -11.12 11.31 9.32
CA SER A 69 -12.09 11.08 10.38
C SER A 69 -12.04 9.68 11.01
N GLN A 70 -11.24 8.76 10.49
CA GLN A 70 -11.11 7.39 10.96
C GLN A 70 -9.73 7.12 11.58
N ARG A 71 -8.78 8.04 11.38
CA ARG A 71 -7.38 7.91 11.79
C ARG A 71 -7.20 7.45 13.22
N ASP A 72 -7.78 8.17 14.17
CA ASP A 72 -7.52 7.92 15.59
C ASP A 72 -8.08 6.57 16.07
N VAL A 73 -9.10 6.05 15.36
CA VAL A 73 -9.68 4.73 15.61
C VAL A 73 -8.79 3.62 15.05
N VAL A 74 -8.22 3.82 13.85
CA VAL A 74 -7.54 2.76 13.09
C VAL A 74 -6.02 2.73 13.36
N MET A 75 -5.42 3.89 13.61
CA MET A 75 -3.98 4.06 13.76
C MET A 75 -3.34 3.18 14.85
N PRO A 76 -3.93 3.02 16.06
CA PRO A 76 -3.35 2.15 17.09
C PRO A 76 -3.20 0.70 16.62
N MET A 77 -4.22 0.18 15.91
CA MET A 77 -4.19 -1.16 15.34
C MET A 77 -3.18 -1.27 14.18
N PHE A 78 -3.15 -0.27 13.29
CA PHE A 78 -2.25 -0.26 12.14
C PHE A 78 -0.76 -0.25 12.55
N ARG A 79 -0.41 0.39 13.68
CA ARG A 79 0.98 0.43 14.15
C ARG A 79 1.53 -0.92 14.63
N SER A 80 0.68 -1.82 15.11
CA SER A 80 1.10 -3.08 15.73
C SER A 80 0.79 -4.31 14.89
N ALA A 81 -0.42 -4.41 14.34
CA ALA A 81 -0.90 -5.63 13.71
C ALA A 81 -0.13 -6.05 12.44
N PRO A 82 0.14 -5.17 11.46
CA PRO A 82 0.91 -5.54 10.26
C PRO A 82 2.31 -6.04 10.60
N ARG A 83 3.00 -5.41 11.55
CA ARG A 83 4.35 -5.83 11.97
C ARG A 83 4.33 -7.24 12.53
N GLU A 84 3.37 -7.52 13.41
CA GLU A 84 3.22 -8.84 14.01
C GLU A 84 2.85 -9.89 12.95
N ALA A 85 1.94 -9.55 12.04
CA ALA A 85 1.53 -10.40 10.92
C ALA A 85 2.69 -10.74 9.97
N LEU A 86 3.69 -9.86 9.83
CA LEU A 86 4.90 -10.17 9.05
C LEU A 86 5.99 -10.88 9.88
N ARG A 87 6.04 -10.64 11.20
CA ARG A 87 7.03 -11.25 12.10
C ARG A 87 6.74 -12.73 12.34
N TRP A 88 5.47 -13.09 12.58
CA TRP A 88 5.10 -14.46 12.96
C TRP A 88 5.39 -15.50 11.87
N PRO A 89 4.99 -15.31 10.58
CA PRO A 89 5.32 -16.27 9.53
C PRO A 89 6.83 -16.42 9.30
N LYS A 90 7.59 -15.34 9.46
CA LYS A 90 9.06 -15.40 9.39
C LYS A 90 9.63 -16.25 10.52
N ALA A 91 9.16 -16.08 11.75
CA ALA A 91 9.64 -16.85 12.89
C ALA A 91 9.19 -18.33 12.84
N TYR A 92 7.96 -18.59 12.40
CA TYR A 92 7.35 -19.91 12.45
C TYR A 92 7.67 -20.76 11.22
N CYS A 93 7.59 -20.18 10.01
CA CYS A 93 7.78 -20.90 8.75
C CYS A 93 9.14 -20.64 8.09
N ALA A 94 9.98 -19.76 8.66
CA ALA A 94 11.18 -19.23 8.00
C ALA A 94 10.87 -18.54 6.64
N LEU A 95 9.64 -18.04 6.46
CA LEU A 95 9.22 -17.36 5.23
C LEU A 95 9.32 -15.85 5.40
N GLU A 96 10.20 -15.23 4.61
CA GLU A 96 10.25 -13.78 4.53
C GLU A 96 9.12 -13.25 3.64
N TYR A 97 8.45 -12.20 4.11
CA TYR A 97 7.54 -11.45 3.25
C TYR A 97 8.32 -10.86 2.05
N PRO A 98 7.96 -11.24 0.81
CA PRO A 98 8.84 -11.03 -0.34
C PRO A 98 8.70 -9.63 -0.96
N PHE A 99 7.65 -8.88 -0.61
CA PHE A 99 7.36 -7.60 -1.23
C PHE A 99 8.06 -6.43 -0.51
N GLN A 100 8.37 -5.39 -1.28
CA GLN A 100 9.20 -4.26 -0.84
C GLN A 100 8.48 -3.30 0.13
N LYS A 101 7.15 -3.33 0.16
CA LYS A 101 6.31 -2.48 1.00
C LYS A 101 5.07 -3.23 1.45
N TYR A 102 4.37 -2.71 2.44
CA TYR A 102 3.06 -3.19 2.87
C TYR A 102 2.09 -2.00 3.02
N ASP A 103 1.07 -1.94 2.19
CA ASP A 103 0.07 -0.87 2.25
C ASP A 103 -1.28 -1.41 2.70
N SER A 104 -1.96 -0.66 3.57
CA SER A 104 -3.34 -0.93 3.97
C SER A 104 -4.23 0.19 3.46
N VAL A 105 -5.31 -0.17 2.76
CA VAL A 105 -6.31 0.79 2.27
C VAL A 105 -7.63 0.52 2.97
N LEU A 106 -8.13 1.49 3.72
CA LEU A 106 -9.48 1.42 4.27
C LEU A 106 -10.47 1.93 3.21
N GLY A 107 -10.96 0.99 2.40
CA GLY A 107 -12.00 1.22 1.42
C GLY A 107 -13.37 1.37 2.10
N PRO A 108 -14.17 2.41 1.81
CA PRO A 108 -15.55 2.46 2.28
C PRO A 108 -16.35 1.34 1.63
N ALA A 109 -17.18 0.66 2.43
CA ALA A 109 -18.08 -0.41 1.96
C ALA A 109 -17.37 -1.55 1.20
N PHE A 110 -16.14 -1.88 1.60
CA PHE A 110 -15.52 -3.14 1.20
C PHE A 110 -16.25 -4.28 1.94
N PRO A 111 -16.91 -5.22 1.23
CA PRO A 111 -17.77 -6.23 1.85
C PRO A 111 -16.99 -7.29 2.64
#